data_AF-A0A523IA60-F1
#
_entry.id   AF-A0A523IA60-F1
#
_cell.length_a   1.000
_cell.length_b   1.000
_cell.length_c   1.000
_cell.angle_alpha   90.00
_cell.angle_beta   90.00
_cell.angle_gamma   90.00
#
_symmetry.space_group_name_H-M   'P 1'
#
loop_
_entity.id
_entity.type
_entity.pdbx_description
1 polymer ?
#
loop_
_entity_poly.entity_id
_entity_poly.type
_entity_poly.pdbx_seq_one_letter_code
_entity_poly.pdbx_strand_id
1 'polypeptide(L)' 'MNGLEEQYTGKLECEIVDATTDENKAQIKAYGFGNHGMVIFDDEGNVQKKMDGHLMQEPTIRQALKEVMGGA' A
#
# COMPACT_ATOMS: atom_id res chain seq x y z
N MET A 1 -2.67 1.28 -12.93
CA MET A 1 -2.03 2.24 -12.01
C MET A 1 -0.65 2.51 -12.58
N ASN A 2 -0.34 3.72 -13.04
CA ASN A 2 1.01 3.98 -13.58
C ASN A 2 1.41 5.47 -13.54
N GLY A 3 0.92 6.22 -12.54
CA GLY A 3 1.29 7.65 -12.38
C GLY A 3 2.02 7.95 -11.07
N LEU A 4 2.01 7.03 -10.10
CA LEU A 4 2.68 7.21 -8.80
C LEU A 4 4.13 6.71 -8.84
N GLU A 5 4.37 5.55 -9.44
CA GLU A 5 5.71 5.01 -9.64
C GLU A 5 6.59 5.94 -10.47
N GLU A 6 6.03 6.61 -11.49
CA GLU A 6 6.79 7.59 -12.29
C GLU A 6 7.30 8.77 -11.43
N GLN A 7 6.52 9.24 -10.46
CA GLN A 7 6.90 10.34 -9.56
C GLN A 7 7.90 9.90 -8.47
N TYR A 8 7.96 8.61 -8.18
CA TYR A 8 8.83 8.03 -7.15
C TYR A 8 9.79 7.00 -7.74
N THR A 9 10.20 7.20 -9.00
CA THR A 9 11.06 6.27 -9.75
C THR A 9 12.28 5.86 -8.91
N GLY A 10 12.39 4.57 -8.61
CA GLY A 10 13.49 3.98 -7.83
C GLY A 10 13.39 4.10 -6.31
N LYS A 11 12.29 4.67 -5.78
CA LYS A 11 12.02 4.81 -4.34
C LYS A 11 10.72 4.13 -3.87
N LEU A 12 9.87 3.74 -4.82
CA LEU A 12 8.58 3.13 -4.55
C LEU A 12 8.40 1.94 -5.48
N GLU A 13 8.08 0.78 -4.92
CA GLU A 13 7.60 -0.38 -5.64
C GLU A 13 6.13 -0.60 -5.28
N CYS A 14 5.27 -0.72 -6.28
CA CYS A 14 3.83 -0.94 -6.09
C CYS A 14 3.49 -2.37 -6.48
N GLU A 15 3.09 -3.18 -5.50
CA GLU A 15 2.53 -4.51 -5.77
C GLU A 15 1.02 -4.51 -5.55
N ILE A 16 0.28 -5.03 -6.52
CA ILE A 16 -1.17 -5.26 -6.40
C ILE A 16 -1.39 -6.73 -6.09
N VAL A 17 -1.75 -7.02 -4.85
CA VAL A 17 -2.10 -8.37 -4.40
C VAL A 17 -3.59 -8.60 -4.60
N ASP A 18 -3.94 -9.56 -5.45
CA ASP A 18 -5.34 -9.90 -5.70
C ASP A 18 -5.95 -10.66 -4.51
N ALA A 19 -6.97 -10.07 -3.87
CA ALA A 19 -7.63 -10.61 -2.68
C ALA A 19 -8.58 -11.79 -2.95
N THR A 20 -8.86 -12.10 -4.21
CA THR A 20 -9.81 -13.16 -4.58
C THR A 20 -9.16 -14.53 -4.66
N THR A 21 -7.84 -14.58 -4.87
CA THR A 21 -7.04 -15.80 -4.84
C THR A 21 -6.84 -16.34 -3.42
N ASP A 22 -6.98 -17.65 -3.22
CA ASP A 22 -6.86 -18.27 -1.89
C ASP A 22 -5.45 -18.20 -1.29
N GLU A 23 -4.41 -18.18 -2.12
CA GLU A 23 -3.02 -17.97 -1.66
C GLU A 23 -2.85 -16.60 -1.00
N ASN A 24 -3.38 -15.54 -1.62
CA ASN A 24 -3.24 -14.18 -1.12
C ASN A 24 -4.18 -13.88 0.06
N LYS A 25 -5.30 -14.58 0.20
CA LYS A 25 -6.20 -14.43 1.37
C LYS A 25 -5.48 -14.66 2.68
N ALA A 26 -4.56 -15.63 2.74
CA ALA A 26 -3.76 -15.89 3.94
C ALA A 26 -2.86 -14.70 4.28
N GLN A 27 -2.19 -14.14 3.28
CA GLN A 27 -1.30 -12.99 3.42
C GLN A 27 -2.06 -11.71 3.80
N ILE A 28 -3.18 -11.42 3.14
CA ILE A 28 -4.05 -10.27 3.42
C ILE A 28 -4.63 -10.35 4.84
N LYS A 29 -5.04 -11.55 5.27
CA LYS A 29 -5.50 -11.81 6.64
C LYS A 29 -4.36 -11.65 7.66
N ALA A 30 -3.14 -12.07 7.33
CA ALA A 30 -1.97 -11.86 8.17
C ALA A 30 -1.65 -10.36 8.36
N TYR A 31 -1.90 -9.53 7.35
CA TYR A 31 -1.80 -8.07 7.46
C TYR A 31 -2.96 -7.43 8.24
N GLY A 32 -4.03 -8.19 8.51
CA GLY A 32 -5.20 -7.75 9.29
C GLY A 32 -6.30 -7.09 8.45
N PHE A 33 -6.28 -7.25 7.12
CA PHE A 33 -7.33 -6.73 6.25
C PHE A 33 -8.46 -7.75 6.08
N GLY A 34 -9.70 -7.26 6.04
CA GLY A 34 -10.88 -8.11 5.87
C GLY A 34 -11.21 -8.46 4.42
N ASN A 35 -10.94 -7.55 3.47
CA ASN A 35 -11.30 -7.75 2.06
C ASN A 35 -10.48 -6.89 1.09
N HIS A 36 -10.31 -5.60 1.40
CA HIS A 36 -9.59 -4.65 0.54
C HIS A 36 -8.88 -3.60 1.39
N GLY A 37 -7.67 -3.22 1.01
CA GLY A 37 -6.86 -2.26 1.75
C GLY A 37 -5.50 -2.05 1.11
N MET A 38 -4.74 -1.13 1.68
CA MET A 38 -3.38 -0.82 1.27
C MET A 38 -2.47 -0.86 2.50
N VAL A 39 -1.28 -1.42 2.32
CA VAL A 39 -0.21 -1.40 3.31
C VAL A 39 1.03 -0.84 2.65
N ILE A 40 1.72 0.04 3.37
CA ILE A 40 3.01 0.59 2.97
C ILE A 40 4.06 -0.04 3.89
N PHE A 41 5.06 -0.66 3.30
CA PHE A 41 6.22 -1.22 3.99
C PHE A 41 7.43 -0.28 3.82
N ASP A 42 8.35 -0.30 4.79
CA ASP A 42 9.70 0.21 4.58
C ASP A 42 10.61 -0.85 3.89
N ASP A 43 11.87 -0.50 3.64
CA ASP A 43 12.85 -1.38 3.02
C ASP A 43 13.24 -2.59 3.89
N GLU A 44 12.97 -2.51 5.20
CA GLU A 44 13.16 -3.60 6.16
C GLU A 44 11.92 -4.52 6.27
N GLY A 45 10.83 -4.19 5.57
CA GLY A 45 9.57 -4.94 5.57
C GLY A 45 8.66 -4.65 6.77
N ASN A 46 8.94 -3.60 7.56
CA ASN A 46 8.05 -3.17 8.63
C ASN A 46 6.88 -2.39 8.06
N VAL A 47 5.71 -2.58 8.65
CA VAL A 47 4.51 -1.85 8.24
C VAL A 47 4.58 -0.40 8.74
N GLN A 48 4.74 0.53 7.81
CA GLN A 48 4.74 1.97 8.08
C GLN A 48 3.33 2.55 8.15
N LYS A 49 2.43 2.10 7.26
CA LYS A 49 1.05 2.58 7.23
C LYS A 49 0.09 1.52 6.73
N LYS A 50 -1.10 1.47 7.32
CA LYS A 50 -2.23 0.62 6.87
C LYS A 50 -3.42 1.52 6.59
N MET A 51 -4.09 1.26 5.48
CA MET A 51 -5.33 1.93 5.11
C MET A 51 -6.39 0.88 4.78
N ASP A 52 -7.52 0.96 5.47
CA ASP A 52 -8.70 0.18 5.11
C ASP A 52 -9.29 0.71 3.80
N GLY A 53 -9.81 -0.21 3.00
CA GLY A 53 -10.12 0.08 1.60
C GLY A 53 -11.21 1.12 1.35
N HIS A 54 -12.00 1.48 2.37
CA HIS A 54 -12.95 2.59 2.29
C HIS A 54 -12.30 3.95 2.05
N LEU A 55 -11.01 4.13 2.38
CA LEU A 55 -10.28 5.39 2.24
C LEU A 55 -9.22 5.37 1.13
N MET A 56 -9.21 4.34 0.26
CA MET A 56 -8.30 4.23 -0.88
C MET A 56 -8.71 5.15 -2.05
N GLN A 57 -8.71 6.46 -1.82
CA GLN A 57 -8.75 7.45 -2.89
C GLN A 57 -7.34 7.90 -3.23
N GLU A 58 -7.07 8.19 -4.50
CA GLU A 58 -5.77 8.68 -4.98
C GLU A 58 -5.18 9.84 -4.13
N PRO A 59 -5.94 10.89 -3.73
CA PRO A 59 -5.40 11.93 -2.86
C PRO A 59 -4.94 11.42 -1.50
N THR A 60 -5.69 10.50 -0.87
CA THR A 60 -5.33 9.90 0.43
C THR A 60 -4.08 9.03 0.31
N ILE A 61 -3.96 8.26 -0.78
CA ILE A 61 -2.79 7.42 -1.06
C ILE A 61 -1.55 8.31 -1.26
N ARG A 62 -1.66 9.39 -2.05
CA ARG A 62 -0.57 10.36 -2.26
C ARG A 62 -0.13 11.02 -0.95
N GLN A 63 -1.07 11.38 -0.09
CA GLN A 63 -0.77 11.97 1.22
C GLN A 63 -0.05 10.96 2.12
N ALA A 64 -0.56 9.73 2.21
CA ALA A 64 0.06 8.67 2.99
C ALA A 64 1.50 8.38 2.53
N LEU A 65 1.72 8.35 1.22
CA LEU A 65 3.05 8.18 0.62
C LEU A 65 3.99 9.34 0.96
N LYS A 66 3.51 10.59 0.91
CA LYS A 66 4.31 11.76 1.33
C LYS A 66 4.70 11.70 2.80
N GLU A 67 3.76 11.32 3.68
CA GLU A 67 4.04 11.19 5.12
C GLU A 67 5.11 10.14 5.40
N VAL A 68 5.01 8.96 4.75
CA VAL A 68 5.97 7.88 4.95
C VAL A 68 7.35 8.23 4.35
N MET A 69 7.39 8.88 3.18
CA MET A 69 8.65 9.28 2.54
C MET A 69 9.27 10.58 3.11
N GLY A 70 8.70 11.15 4.17
CA GLY A 70 9.24 12.36 4.82
C GLY A 70 9.03 13.66 4.04
N GLY A 71 8.07 13.70 3.12
CA GLY A 71 7.69 14.91 2.38
C GLY A 71 6.76 15.80 3.20
N ALA A 72 7.34 16.62 4.09
CA ALA A 72 6.66 17.74 4.74
C ALA A 72 6.43 18.92 3.76
#